data_AF-A0A7J0A1H4-F1
#
_entry.id   AF-A0A7J0A1H4-F1
#
_cell.length_a   1.000
_cell.length_b   1.000
_cell.length_c   1.000
_cell.angle_alpha   90.00
_cell.angle_beta   90.00
_cell.angle_gamma   90.00
#
_symmetry.space_group_name_H-M   'P 1'
#
loop_
_entity.id
_entity.type
_entity.pdbx_description
1 polymer ?
#
loop_
_entity_poly.entity_id
_entity_poly.type
_entity_poly.pdbx_seq_one_letter_code
_entity_poly.pdbx_strand_id
1 'polypeptide(L)'
;MSVTIISVGNGGFNVATNIIKAGIFPEHQLVVVDAEKEDLERHAEEADKSILFEKFGRGKVKSALTGLVDEVLDRTADTIIVCTTLGGKTGTKYAPLISLNAILRGKFVCNVFSMPYKFEGTAKNNLASTAWQLMMCTANLTFQQYNDGLEHVENLMMGEMDKPLVDTISNTLSCHTVQELSQMNNKQLMDLIPKEYQLQGIPLIRIVGDAYLKITEAERKQLFDDLA
;
A
#
# COMPACT_ATOMS: atom_id res chain seq x y z
N MET A 1 -14.43 -3.36 13.14
CA MET A 1 -14.07 -4.28 12.03
C MET A 1 -12.60 -4.56 12.24
N SER A 2 -12.24 -5.80 12.55
CA SER A 2 -10.84 -6.17 12.71
C SER A 2 -10.13 -6.13 11.36
N VAL A 3 -9.00 -5.44 11.30
CA VAL A 3 -8.12 -5.41 10.13
C VAL A 3 -6.72 -5.86 10.51
N THR A 4 -5.96 -6.39 9.56
CA THR A 4 -4.51 -6.51 9.71
C THR A 4 -3.83 -5.46 8.86
N ILE A 5 -3.06 -4.59 9.50
CA ILE A 5 -2.17 -3.64 8.82
C ILE A 5 -0.83 -4.34 8.63
N ILE A 6 -0.38 -4.46 7.38
CA ILE A 6 0.89 -5.06 7.01
C ILE A 6 1.79 -3.96 6.50
N SER A 7 2.81 -3.58 7.27
CA SER A 7 3.83 -2.63 6.82
C SER A 7 4.97 -3.36 6.14
N VAL A 8 5.37 -2.91 4.95
CA VAL A 8 6.45 -3.52 4.17
C VAL A 8 7.57 -2.51 3.95
N GLY A 9 8.72 -2.77 4.58
CA GLY A 9 9.87 -1.87 4.60
C GLY A 9 9.69 -0.68 5.55
N ASN A 10 10.81 -0.02 5.91
CA ASN A 10 10.82 1.18 6.75
C ASN A 10 9.82 2.29 6.33
N GLY A 11 9.72 2.59 5.03
CA GLY A 11 8.73 3.58 4.55
C GLY A 11 7.28 3.12 4.77
N GLY A 12 6.99 1.83 4.55
CA GLY A 12 5.69 1.25 4.84
C GLY A 12 5.33 1.30 6.33
N PHE A 13 6.33 1.14 7.21
CA PHE A 13 6.15 1.27 8.65
C PHE A 13 5.75 2.69 9.05
N ASN A 14 6.38 3.72 8.48
CA ASN A 14 6.00 5.12 8.72
C ASN A 14 4.53 5.38 8.31
N VAL A 15 4.13 4.92 7.13
CA VAL A 15 2.74 5.04 6.67
C VAL A 15 1.77 4.31 7.62
N ALA A 16 2.08 3.06 7.98
CA ALA A 16 1.24 2.26 8.87
C ALA A 16 1.09 2.90 10.25
N THR A 17 2.19 3.35 10.86
CA THR A 17 2.16 3.98 12.18
C THR A 17 1.42 5.31 12.16
N ASN A 18 1.52 6.10 11.09
CA ASN A 18 0.74 7.34 10.94
C ASN A 18 -0.78 7.06 10.82
N ILE A 19 -1.17 6.00 10.11
CA ILE A 19 -2.57 5.52 10.06
C ILE A 19 -3.06 5.07 11.43
N ILE A 20 -2.25 4.31 12.17
CA ILE A 20 -2.56 3.82 13.52
C ILE A 20 -2.73 4.98 14.49
N LYS A 21 -1.78 5.93 14.49
CA LYS A 21 -1.81 7.13 15.33
C LYS A 21 -3.02 8.02 15.04
N ALA A 22 -3.48 8.06 13.79
CA ALA A 22 -4.70 8.77 13.40
C ALA A 22 -5.99 8.06 13.88
N GLY A 23 -5.92 6.84 14.43
CA GLY A 23 -7.07 6.13 14.98
C GLY A 23 -8.04 5.61 13.91
N ILE A 24 -7.60 5.52 12.65
CA ILE A 24 -8.44 5.13 11.50
C ILE A 24 -8.99 3.70 11.67
N PHE A 25 -8.16 2.80 12.19
CA PHE A 25 -8.52 1.41 12.45
C PHE A 25 -8.31 1.09 13.94
N PRO A 26 -9.29 1.34 14.82
CA PRO A 26 -9.12 1.15 16.26
C PRO A 26 -8.90 -0.33 16.65
N GLU A 27 -9.48 -1.26 15.88
CA GLU A 27 -9.30 -2.70 16.04
C GLU A 27 -8.36 -3.22 14.94
N HIS A 28 -7.05 -3.17 15.18
CA HIS A 28 -6.06 -3.63 14.21
C HIS A 28 -5.05 -4.60 14.83
N GLN A 29 -4.46 -5.43 13.97
CA GLN A 29 -3.21 -6.11 14.21
C GLN A 29 -2.14 -5.47 13.31
N LEU A 30 -0.94 -5.22 13.82
CA LEU A 30 0.21 -4.74 13.04
C LEU A 30 1.20 -5.89 12.76
N VAL A 31 1.41 -6.17 11.47
CA VAL A 31 2.46 -7.06 10.97
C VAL A 31 3.54 -6.23 10.30
N VAL A 32 4.76 -6.30 10.80
CA VAL A 32 5.92 -5.59 10.23
C VAL A 32 6.79 -6.56 9.47
N VAL A 33 7.05 -6.23 8.20
CA VAL A 33 7.88 -7.03 7.30
C VAL A 33 9.01 -6.16 6.79
N ASP A 34 10.25 -6.59 7.00
CA ASP A 34 11.42 -5.94 6.37
C ASP A 34 12.47 -6.96 5.97
N ALA A 35 13.34 -6.59 5.03
CA ALA A 35 14.55 -7.32 4.67
C ALA A 35 15.83 -6.71 5.28
N GLU A 36 15.71 -5.54 5.93
CA GLU A 36 16.77 -4.92 6.70
C GLU A 36 16.55 -5.18 8.20
N LYS A 37 17.47 -5.95 8.80
CA LYS A 37 17.33 -6.45 10.17
C LYS A 37 17.25 -5.32 11.21
N GLU A 38 18.08 -4.29 11.08
CA GLU A 38 18.15 -3.18 12.02
C GLU A 38 16.84 -2.36 12.03
N ASP A 39 16.26 -2.13 10.85
CA ASP A 39 14.96 -1.47 10.72
C ASP A 39 13.84 -2.32 11.34
N LEU A 40 13.84 -3.63 11.09
CA LEU A 40 12.86 -4.53 11.68
C LEU A 40 12.94 -4.57 13.22
N GLU A 41 14.15 -4.70 13.78
CA GLU A 41 14.38 -4.74 15.23
C GLU A 41 13.90 -3.44 15.89
N ARG A 42 14.15 -2.29 15.26
CA ARG A 42 13.69 -0.98 15.72
C ARG A 42 12.15 -0.87 15.76
N HIS A 43 11.46 -1.55 14.86
CA HIS A 43 10.00 -1.48 14.72
C HIS A 43 9.26 -2.60 15.46
N ALA A 44 9.97 -3.63 15.93
CA ALA A 44 9.37 -4.84 16.49
C ALA A 44 8.58 -4.59 17.78
N GLU A 45 8.95 -3.58 18.58
CA GLU A 45 8.26 -3.24 19.83
C GLU A 45 6.82 -2.76 19.61
N GLU A 46 6.53 -2.18 18.44
CA GLU A 46 5.18 -1.69 18.07
C GLU A 46 4.35 -2.76 17.35
N ALA A 47 4.95 -3.89 16.99
CA ALA A 47 4.35 -4.91 16.12
C ALA A 47 3.76 -6.09 16.90
N ASP A 48 2.61 -6.61 16.46
CA ASP A 48 2.09 -7.90 16.93
C ASP A 48 2.85 -9.08 16.32
N LYS A 49 3.41 -8.87 15.12
CA LYS A 49 4.26 -9.85 14.42
C LYS A 49 5.32 -9.12 13.61
N SER A 50 6.57 -9.56 13.73
CA SER A 50 7.68 -9.08 12.92
C SER A 50 8.27 -10.22 12.10
N ILE A 51 8.54 -9.96 10.82
CA ILE A 51 9.04 -10.96 9.88
C ILE A 51 10.25 -10.40 9.15
N LEU A 52 11.39 -11.08 9.30
CA LEU A 52 12.61 -10.77 8.55
C LEU A 52 12.64 -11.59 7.28
N PHE A 53 12.53 -10.91 6.14
CA PHE A 53 12.77 -11.53 4.85
C PHE A 53 14.23 -11.46 4.44
N GLU A 54 14.62 -12.41 3.59
CA GLU A 54 15.87 -12.30 2.88
C GLU A 54 15.83 -11.11 1.92
N LYS A 55 17.01 -10.57 1.57
CA LYS A 55 17.08 -9.52 0.56
C LYS A 55 16.65 -10.09 -0.78
N PHE A 56 15.55 -9.56 -1.32
CA PHE A 56 15.06 -9.98 -2.62
C PHE A 56 16.14 -9.79 -3.69
N GLY A 57 16.49 -10.87 -4.39
CA GLY A 57 17.53 -10.86 -5.42
C GLY A 57 17.19 -9.99 -6.65
N ARG A 58 17.96 -10.12 -7.73
CA ARG A 58 17.73 -9.38 -8.98
C ARG A 58 16.52 -9.87 -9.80
N GLY A 59 15.83 -10.91 -9.31
CA GLY A 59 14.67 -11.50 -9.98
C GLY A 59 13.47 -10.56 -10.06
N LYS A 60 12.60 -10.89 -11.03
CA LYS A 60 11.28 -10.29 -11.21
C LYS A 60 10.32 -10.82 -10.14
N VAL A 61 9.31 -10.00 -9.84
CA VAL A 61 8.28 -10.35 -8.87
C VAL A 61 7.18 -11.13 -9.60
N LYS A 62 7.22 -12.46 -9.52
CA LYS A 62 6.30 -13.35 -10.24
C LYS A 62 5.33 -14.04 -9.29
N SER A 63 4.15 -14.40 -9.79
CA SER A 63 3.07 -15.07 -9.05
C SER A 63 3.52 -16.39 -8.44
N ALA A 64 4.45 -17.11 -9.09
CA ALA A 64 5.06 -18.33 -8.56
C ALA A 64 5.83 -18.13 -7.24
N LEU A 65 6.13 -16.88 -6.86
CA LEU A 65 6.86 -16.54 -5.63
C LEU A 65 5.95 -16.21 -4.45
N THR A 66 4.62 -16.36 -4.56
CA THR A 66 3.70 -16.08 -3.43
C THR A 66 4.02 -16.92 -2.20
N GLY A 67 4.59 -18.13 -2.38
CA GLY A 67 5.04 -18.98 -1.27
C GLY A 67 6.10 -18.34 -0.36
N LEU A 68 6.86 -17.35 -0.87
CA LEU A 68 7.85 -16.61 -0.07
C LEU A 68 7.22 -15.73 1.00
N VAL A 69 5.92 -15.42 0.88
CA VAL A 69 5.21 -14.49 1.78
C VAL A 69 4.03 -15.15 2.47
N ASP A 70 3.95 -16.48 2.45
CA ASP A 70 2.83 -17.23 3.03
C ASP A 70 2.65 -16.95 4.52
N GLU A 71 3.75 -16.90 5.27
CA GLU A 71 3.73 -16.65 6.71
C GLU A 71 3.18 -15.27 7.08
N VAL A 72 3.23 -14.28 6.18
CA VAL A 72 2.70 -12.93 6.44
C VAL A 72 1.21 -12.99 6.71
N LEU A 73 0.50 -13.92 6.04
CA LEU A 73 -0.95 -14.01 6.07
C LEU A 73 -1.48 -14.93 7.16
N ASP A 74 -0.61 -15.59 7.92
CA ASP A 74 -0.99 -16.47 9.02
C ASP A 74 -1.73 -15.68 10.11
N ARG A 75 -2.96 -16.11 10.40
CA ARG A 75 -3.83 -15.52 11.44
C ARG A 75 -4.17 -14.04 11.22
N THR A 76 -4.06 -13.57 9.99
CA THR A 76 -4.50 -12.22 9.60
C THR A 76 -6.03 -12.15 9.43
N ALA A 77 -6.61 -10.98 9.67
CA ALA A 77 -8.02 -10.71 9.43
C ALA A 77 -8.41 -10.88 7.95
N ASP A 78 -9.72 -10.94 7.66
CA ASP A 78 -10.24 -11.04 6.30
C ASP A 78 -10.01 -9.76 5.49
N THR A 79 -9.87 -8.62 6.17
CA THR A 79 -9.47 -7.35 5.57
C THR A 79 -8.04 -7.02 5.94
N ILE A 80 -7.20 -6.82 4.93
CA ILE A 80 -5.80 -6.42 5.11
C ILE A 80 -5.54 -5.05 4.49
N ILE A 81 -4.69 -4.26 5.16
CA ILE A 81 -4.20 -2.97 4.68
C ILE A 81 -2.69 -3.12 4.45
N VAL A 82 -2.24 -3.11 3.20
CA VAL A 82 -0.82 -3.25 2.85
C VAL A 82 -0.20 -1.88 2.66
N CYS A 83 0.64 -1.47 3.62
CA CYS A 83 1.31 -0.18 3.64
C CYS A 83 2.74 -0.28 3.12
N THR A 84 3.11 0.51 2.12
CA THR A 84 4.47 0.54 1.56
C THR A 84 4.81 1.90 0.95
N THR A 85 6.10 2.18 0.74
CA THR A 85 6.54 3.23 -0.19
C THR A 85 7.25 2.57 -1.38
N LEU A 86 6.99 3.04 -2.59
CA LEU A 86 7.54 2.44 -3.81
C LEU A 86 8.88 3.09 -4.19
N GLY A 87 9.72 2.33 -4.89
CA GLY A 87 11.06 2.75 -5.31
C GLY A 87 12.20 2.19 -4.43
N GLY A 88 11.89 1.76 -3.21
CA GLY A 88 12.78 0.95 -2.38
C GLY A 88 12.91 -0.50 -2.88
N LYS A 89 13.71 -1.34 -2.20
CA LYS A 89 13.87 -2.76 -2.57
C LYS A 89 12.82 -3.66 -1.91
N THR A 90 12.64 -3.54 -0.59
CA THR A 90 11.72 -4.39 0.19
C THR A 90 10.27 -4.15 -0.22
N GLY A 91 9.75 -2.94 0.03
CA GLY A 91 8.36 -2.56 -0.21
C GLY A 91 7.90 -2.85 -1.64
N THR A 92 8.58 -2.27 -2.61
CA THR A 92 8.35 -2.48 -4.05
C THR A 92 8.21 -3.95 -4.46
N LYS A 93 8.98 -4.87 -3.85
CA LYS A 93 9.01 -6.26 -4.29
C LYS A 93 8.09 -7.17 -3.50
N TYR A 94 8.07 -7.02 -2.18
CA TYR A 94 7.29 -7.89 -1.31
C TYR A 94 5.85 -7.43 -1.16
N ALA A 95 5.55 -6.12 -1.18
CA ALA A 95 4.17 -5.65 -1.04
C ALA A 95 3.25 -6.19 -2.14
N PRO A 96 3.61 -6.16 -3.44
CA PRO A 96 2.76 -6.75 -4.46
C PRO A 96 2.58 -8.26 -4.33
N LEU A 97 3.60 -9.00 -3.85
CA LEU A 97 3.46 -10.45 -3.59
C LEU A 97 2.53 -10.74 -2.43
N ILE A 98 2.63 -9.95 -1.35
CA ILE A 98 1.75 -10.07 -0.19
C ILE A 98 0.30 -9.79 -0.62
N SER A 99 0.08 -8.69 -1.35
CA SER A 99 -1.24 -8.31 -1.87
C SER A 99 -1.81 -9.38 -2.81
N LEU A 100 -0.98 -9.92 -3.72
CA LEU A 100 -1.39 -11.03 -4.60
C LEU A 100 -1.78 -12.27 -3.78
N ASN A 101 -0.93 -12.72 -2.86
CA ASN A 101 -1.19 -13.91 -2.05
C ASN A 101 -2.48 -13.74 -1.24
N ALA A 102 -2.74 -12.56 -0.71
CA ALA A 102 -3.95 -12.27 0.05
C ALA A 102 -5.21 -12.31 -0.82
N ILE A 103 -5.21 -11.67 -1.99
CA ILE A 103 -6.35 -11.76 -2.92
C ILE A 103 -6.63 -13.21 -3.32
N LEU A 104 -5.58 -13.98 -3.63
CA LEU A 104 -5.71 -15.39 -4.01
C LEU A 104 -6.24 -16.27 -2.87
N ARG A 105 -6.16 -15.81 -1.62
CA ARG A 105 -6.75 -16.47 -0.44
C ARG A 105 -8.13 -15.91 -0.08
N GLY A 106 -8.74 -15.11 -0.96
CA GLY A 106 -10.08 -14.55 -0.77
C GLY A 106 -10.16 -13.41 0.26
N LYS A 107 -9.03 -12.80 0.63
CA LYS A 107 -9.01 -11.64 1.53
C LYS A 107 -9.39 -10.36 0.78
N PHE A 108 -10.00 -9.41 1.49
CA PHE A 108 -10.15 -8.04 1.00
C PHE A 108 -8.83 -7.30 1.17
N VAL A 109 -8.25 -6.83 0.06
CA VAL A 109 -6.95 -6.16 0.04
C VAL A 109 -7.09 -4.67 -0.24
N CYS A 110 -6.70 -3.86 0.74
CA CYS A 110 -6.53 -2.42 0.59
C CYS A 110 -5.04 -2.09 0.49
N ASN A 111 -4.59 -1.59 -0.65
CA ASN A 111 -3.21 -1.14 -0.83
C ASN A 111 -3.11 0.35 -0.46
N VAL A 112 -2.13 0.71 0.36
CA VAL A 112 -1.85 2.10 0.76
C VAL A 112 -0.37 2.40 0.52
N PHE A 113 -0.07 3.28 -0.43
CA PHE A 113 1.33 3.55 -0.76
C PHE A 113 1.61 4.93 -1.35
N SER A 114 2.89 5.30 -1.35
CA SER A 114 3.39 6.49 -2.05
C SER A 114 4.36 6.14 -3.19
N MET A 115 4.34 6.97 -4.23
CA MET A 115 5.33 6.97 -5.31
C MET A 115 6.55 7.79 -4.89
N PRO A 116 7.77 7.43 -5.33
CA PRO A 116 8.96 8.22 -5.03
C PRO A 116 8.90 9.60 -5.70
N TYR A 117 9.73 10.54 -5.23
CA TYR A 117 9.91 11.80 -5.94
C TYR A 117 10.70 11.60 -7.24
N LYS A 118 10.48 12.48 -8.23
CA LYS A 118 11.28 12.54 -9.46
C LYS A 118 12.78 12.68 -9.19
N PHE A 119 13.16 13.51 -8.20
CA PHE A 119 14.56 13.76 -7.89
C PHE A 119 15.28 12.55 -7.30
N GLU A 120 14.56 11.52 -6.84
CA GLU A 120 15.16 10.28 -6.34
C GLU A 120 15.77 9.41 -7.46
N GLY A 121 15.55 9.80 -8.72
CA GLY A 121 16.26 9.28 -9.88
C GLY A 121 15.52 8.18 -10.65
N THR A 122 15.92 8.02 -11.91
CA THR A 122 15.23 7.17 -12.89
C THR A 122 15.13 5.71 -12.48
N ALA A 123 16.18 5.15 -11.85
CA ALA A 123 16.19 3.75 -11.45
C ALA A 123 15.09 3.43 -10.40
N LYS A 124 14.95 4.30 -9.39
CA LYS A 124 13.89 4.17 -8.37
C LYS A 124 12.50 4.37 -8.99
N ASN A 125 12.35 5.36 -9.87
CA ASN A 125 11.09 5.64 -10.55
C ASN A 125 10.64 4.50 -11.47
N ASN A 126 11.55 3.88 -12.23
CA ASN A 126 11.24 2.72 -13.08
C ASN A 126 10.80 1.51 -12.24
N LEU A 127 11.50 1.28 -11.12
CA LEU A 127 11.19 0.22 -10.19
C LEU A 127 9.80 0.44 -9.55
N ALA A 128 9.52 1.67 -9.11
CA ALA A 128 8.23 2.06 -8.57
C ALA A 128 7.10 1.94 -9.59
N SER A 129 7.34 2.31 -10.86
CA SER A 129 6.35 2.22 -11.94
C SER A 129 5.91 0.77 -12.20
N THR A 130 6.86 -0.17 -12.22
CA THR A 130 6.55 -1.60 -12.36
C THR A 130 5.73 -2.09 -11.16
N ALA A 131 6.17 -1.78 -9.95
CA ALA A 131 5.45 -2.18 -8.73
C ALA A 131 4.06 -1.55 -8.65
N TRP A 132 3.89 -0.31 -9.10
CA TRP A 132 2.60 0.36 -9.14
C TRP A 132 1.57 -0.44 -9.94
N GLN A 133 1.95 -0.94 -11.13
CA GLN A 133 1.07 -1.79 -11.94
C GLN A 133 0.67 -3.08 -11.21
N LEU A 134 1.63 -3.71 -10.52
CA LEU A 134 1.38 -4.90 -9.72
C LEU A 134 0.47 -4.60 -8.51
N MET A 135 0.65 -3.46 -7.85
CA MET A 135 -0.23 -3.03 -6.75
C MET A 135 -1.66 -2.77 -7.23
N MET A 136 -1.83 -2.19 -8.43
CA MET A 136 -3.17 -1.97 -9.02
C MET A 136 -3.90 -3.29 -9.33
N CYS A 137 -3.19 -4.32 -9.77
CA CYS A 137 -3.83 -5.60 -10.11
C CYS A 137 -4.00 -6.55 -8.91
N THR A 138 -3.55 -6.15 -7.72
CA THR A 138 -3.57 -6.99 -6.51
C THR A 138 -4.35 -6.35 -5.35
N ALA A 139 -5.25 -5.42 -5.63
CA ALA A 139 -6.10 -4.78 -4.63
C ALA A 139 -7.58 -4.76 -5.01
N ASN A 140 -8.43 -4.73 -3.98
CA ASN A 140 -9.84 -4.34 -4.10
C ASN A 140 -10.03 -2.84 -3.91
N LEU A 141 -9.14 -2.20 -3.16
CA LEU A 141 -9.11 -0.75 -2.96
C LEU A 141 -7.67 -0.28 -2.90
N THR A 142 -7.37 0.86 -3.48
CA THR A 142 -6.05 1.48 -3.37
C THR A 142 -6.15 2.94 -2.99
N PHE A 143 -5.34 3.36 -2.02
CA PHE A 143 -4.95 4.74 -1.79
C PHE A 143 -3.49 4.91 -2.19
N GLN A 144 -3.27 5.81 -3.15
CA GLN A 144 -1.96 6.09 -3.70
C GLN A 144 -1.63 7.58 -3.51
N GLN A 145 -0.43 7.89 -3.03
CA GLN A 145 0.11 9.25 -3.02
C GLN A 145 1.17 9.43 -4.11
N TYR A 146 1.11 10.56 -4.82
CA TYR A 146 2.22 11.06 -5.61
C TYR A 146 3.03 12.05 -4.76
N ASN A 147 4.29 11.74 -4.50
CA ASN A 147 5.12 12.62 -3.68
C ASN A 147 5.52 13.90 -4.42
N ASP A 148 5.62 13.85 -5.75
CA ASP A 148 5.81 15.05 -6.56
C ASP A 148 4.65 16.03 -6.34
N GLY A 149 4.97 17.22 -5.84
CA GLY A 149 4.00 18.27 -5.55
C GLY A 149 3.64 18.40 -4.07
N LEU A 150 4.11 17.51 -3.19
CA LEU A 150 3.96 17.70 -1.73
C LEU A 150 4.57 19.02 -1.26
N GLU A 151 5.63 19.50 -1.92
CA GLU A 151 6.26 20.80 -1.68
C GLU A 151 5.36 22.02 -1.93
N HIS A 152 4.23 21.80 -2.62
CA HIS A 152 3.24 22.84 -2.93
C HIS A 152 2.01 22.77 -2.01
N VAL A 153 1.95 21.79 -1.10
CA VAL A 153 0.88 21.71 -0.09
C VAL A 153 1.18 22.73 1.00
N GLU A 154 0.26 23.67 1.21
CA GLU A 154 0.42 24.72 2.21
C GLU A 154 0.57 24.11 3.62
N ASN A 155 1.55 24.60 4.37
CA ASN A 155 1.86 24.20 5.75
C ASN A 155 2.24 22.73 5.96
N LEU A 156 2.54 21.97 4.89
CA LEU A 156 3.01 20.59 5.04
C LEU A 156 4.47 20.58 5.51
N MET A 157 4.73 20.07 6.72
CA MET A 157 6.09 19.97 7.23
C MET A 157 6.83 18.74 6.68
N MET A 158 8.16 18.78 6.65
CA MET A 158 8.99 17.65 6.18
C MET A 158 8.75 16.34 6.96
N GLY A 159 8.34 16.42 8.23
CA GLY A 159 8.00 15.24 9.04
C GLY A 159 6.59 14.70 8.79
N GLU A 160 5.79 15.37 7.97
CA GLU A 160 4.36 15.09 7.75
C GLU A 160 4.08 14.61 6.33
N MET A 161 5.07 14.06 5.61
CA MET A 161 4.90 13.65 4.22
C MET A 161 3.75 12.66 3.98
N ASP A 162 3.40 11.85 4.98
CA ASP A 162 2.28 10.89 4.87
C ASP A 162 0.91 11.52 5.22
N LYS A 163 0.90 12.76 5.74
CA LYS A 163 -0.31 13.45 6.19
C LYS A 163 -1.38 13.53 5.08
N PRO A 164 -1.07 13.86 3.82
CA PRO A 164 -2.09 13.91 2.78
C PRO A 164 -2.77 12.57 2.52
N LEU A 165 -2.00 11.48 2.56
CA LEU A 165 -2.51 10.12 2.44
C LEU A 165 -3.39 9.76 3.64
N VAL A 166 -2.92 10.01 4.86
CA VAL A 166 -3.62 9.70 6.12
C VAL A 166 -4.91 10.50 6.26
N ASP A 167 -4.87 11.80 6.00
CA ASP A 167 -6.04 12.69 6.06
C ASP A 167 -7.08 12.28 5.03
N THR A 168 -6.67 11.88 3.82
CA THR A 168 -7.59 11.37 2.80
C THR A 168 -8.25 10.06 3.23
N ILE A 169 -7.48 9.11 3.77
CA ILE A 169 -8.03 7.84 4.27
C ILE A 169 -9.00 8.10 5.43
N SER A 170 -8.61 8.93 6.39
CA SER A 170 -9.45 9.28 7.54
C SER A 170 -10.75 9.95 7.11
N ASN A 171 -10.69 10.95 6.22
CA ASN A 171 -11.85 11.66 5.71
C ASN A 171 -12.81 10.70 4.96
N THR A 172 -12.26 9.87 4.07
CA THR A 172 -13.09 8.92 3.30
C THR A 172 -13.74 7.86 4.18
N LEU A 173 -13.00 7.30 5.15
CA LEU A 173 -13.48 6.24 6.02
C LEU A 173 -14.37 6.73 7.17
N SER A 174 -14.46 8.04 7.40
CA SER A 174 -15.43 8.62 8.32
C SER A 174 -16.89 8.46 7.85
N CYS A 175 -17.09 8.32 6.54
CA CYS A 175 -18.40 8.24 5.90
C CYS A 175 -18.64 6.92 5.14
N HIS A 176 -17.57 6.14 4.88
CA HIS A 176 -17.63 4.95 4.04
C HIS A 176 -16.79 3.81 4.61
N THR A 177 -17.19 2.59 4.33
CA THR A 177 -16.35 1.40 4.55
C THR A 177 -15.40 1.19 3.36
N VAL A 178 -14.31 0.45 3.58
CA VAL A 178 -13.39 0.07 2.48
C VAL A 178 -14.11 -0.72 1.38
N GLN A 179 -15.11 -1.53 1.75
CA GLN A 179 -15.93 -2.29 0.80
C GLN A 179 -16.80 -1.36 -0.06
N GLU A 180 -17.45 -0.37 0.54
CA GLU A 180 -18.24 0.62 -0.22
C GLU A 180 -17.35 1.40 -1.18
N LEU A 181 -16.19 1.89 -0.71
CA LEU A 181 -15.23 2.59 -1.57
C LEU A 181 -14.76 1.74 -2.75
N SER A 182 -14.54 0.43 -2.56
CA SER A 182 -14.10 -0.48 -3.64
C SER A 182 -15.07 -0.56 -4.82
N GLN A 183 -16.35 -0.27 -4.59
CA GLN A 183 -17.42 -0.36 -5.59
C GLN A 183 -17.78 1.00 -6.21
N MET A 184 -17.21 2.09 -5.72
CA MET A 184 -17.47 3.43 -6.25
C MET A 184 -16.78 3.62 -7.59
N ASN A 185 -17.40 4.43 -8.46
CA ASN A 185 -16.77 4.83 -9.70
C ASN A 185 -15.70 5.92 -9.48
N ASN A 186 -14.82 6.12 -10.47
CA ASN A 186 -13.71 7.06 -10.39
C ASN A 186 -14.15 8.50 -10.05
N LYS A 187 -15.32 8.94 -10.51
CA LYS A 187 -15.81 10.29 -10.22
C LYS A 187 -16.18 10.43 -8.74
N GLN A 188 -16.94 9.47 -8.21
CA GLN A 188 -17.30 9.44 -6.79
C GLN A 188 -16.06 9.42 -5.91
N LEU A 189 -15.07 8.58 -6.23
CA LEU A 189 -13.81 8.50 -5.49
C LEU A 189 -12.99 9.79 -5.54
N MET A 190 -12.96 10.46 -6.70
CA MET A 190 -12.26 11.73 -6.85
C MET A 190 -12.89 12.85 -6.01
N ASP A 191 -14.22 12.86 -5.88
CA ASP A 191 -14.95 13.86 -5.09
C ASP A 191 -14.68 13.73 -3.58
N LEU A 192 -14.13 12.60 -3.12
CA LEU A 192 -13.77 12.35 -1.71
C LEU A 192 -12.38 12.88 -1.32
N ILE A 193 -11.53 13.23 -2.30
CA ILE A 193 -10.17 13.70 -2.04
C ILE A 193 -10.24 15.14 -1.48
N PRO A 194 -9.62 15.44 -0.32
CA PRO A 194 -9.59 16.79 0.24
C PRO A 194 -9.06 17.84 -0.76
N LYS A 195 -9.64 19.05 -0.73
CA LYS A 195 -9.37 20.09 -1.73
C LYS A 195 -7.95 20.63 -1.64
N GLU A 196 -7.37 20.66 -0.45
CA GLU A 196 -5.98 21.02 -0.19
C GLU A 196 -4.97 20.09 -0.88
N TYR A 197 -5.37 18.87 -1.25
CA TYR A 197 -4.54 17.91 -1.96
C TYR A 197 -4.86 17.83 -3.46
N GLN A 198 -5.62 18.79 -4.00
CA GLN A 198 -5.94 18.94 -5.42
C GLN A 198 -5.19 20.14 -6.02
N LEU A 199 -3.91 19.96 -6.34
CA LEU A 199 -3.07 21.04 -6.87
C LEU A 199 -3.43 21.36 -8.31
N GLN A 200 -3.97 22.55 -8.56
CA GLN A 200 -4.38 23.01 -9.90
C GLN A 200 -5.32 22.02 -10.61
N GLY A 201 -6.16 21.31 -9.84
CA GLY A 201 -7.07 20.28 -10.36
C GLY A 201 -6.44 18.90 -10.56
N ILE A 202 -5.15 18.72 -10.23
CA ILE A 202 -4.47 17.43 -10.24
C ILE A 202 -4.39 16.92 -8.80
N PRO A 203 -5.03 15.78 -8.48
CA PRO A 203 -5.00 15.25 -7.12
C PRO A 203 -3.64 14.58 -6.82
N LEU A 204 -3.06 14.91 -5.66
CA LEU A 204 -1.86 14.24 -5.13
C LEU A 204 -2.18 12.84 -4.63
N ILE A 205 -3.41 12.62 -4.18
CA ILE A 205 -3.89 11.32 -3.75
C ILE A 205 -4.80 10.74 -4.83
N ARG A 206 -4.69 9.45 -5.09
CA ARG A 206 -5.59 8.71 -5.96
C ARG A 206 -6.26 7.60 -5.15
N ILE A 207 -7.58 7.55 -5.23
CA ILE A 207 -8.36 6.43 -4.71
C ILE A 207 -8.84 5.61 -5.92
N VAL A 208 -8.57 4.32 -5.91
CA VAL A 208 -8.93 3.40 -6.99
C VAL A 208 -9.69 2.22 -6.39
N GLY A 209 -10.92 1.99 -6.82
CA GLY A 209 -11.66 0.77 -6.49
C GLY A 209 -11.06 -0.46 -7.18
N ASP A 210 -11.77 -1.58 -7.17
CA ASP A 210 -11.23 -2.81 -7.75
C ASP A 210 -11.19 -2.70 -9.28
N ALA A 211 -10.00 -2.46 -9.82
CA ALA A 211 -9.77 -2.27 -11.24
C ALA A 211 -9.95 -3.57 -12.06
N TYR A 212 -9.99 -4.73 -11.40
CA TYR A 212 -10.02 -6.05 -12.03
C TYR A 212 -11.09 -6.95 -11.41
N LEU A 213 -12.28 -6.39 -11.22
CA LEU A 213 -13.45 -7.14 -10.79
C LEU A 213 -13.71 -8.32 -11.74
N LYS A 214 -14.04 -9.48 -11.15
CA LYS A 214 -14.52 -10.70 -11.84
C LYS A 214 -13.49 -11.44 -12.71
N ILE A 215 -12.19 -11.12 -12.63
CA ILE A 215 -11.17 -12.01 -13.19
C ILE A 215 -10.95 -13.21 -12.27
N THR A 216 -10.69 -14.37 -12.85
CA THR A 216 -10.32 -15.60 -12.14
C THR A 216 -8.94 -15.49 -11.50
N GLU A 217 -8.64 -16.37 -10.54
CA GLU A 217 -7.29 -16.45 -9.95
C GLU A 217 -6.21 -16.71 -11.00
N ALA A 218 -6.48 -17.54 -12.00
CA ALA A 218 -5.55 -17.85 -13.08
C ALA A 218 -5.27 -16.62 -13.96
N GLU A 219 -6.31 -15.88 -14.34
CA GLU A 219 -6.19 -14.63 -15.09
C GLU A 219 -5.42 -13.58 -14.29
N ARG A 220 -5.65 -13.49 -12.97
CA ARG A 220 -4.94 -12.55 -12.10
C ARG A 220 -3.45 -12.89 -12.00
N LYS A 221 -3.10 -14.17 -11.83
CA LYS A 221 -1.69 -14.62 -11.84
C LYS A 221 -1.02 -14.32 -13.17
N GLN A 222 -1.69 -14.61 -14.29
CA GLN A 222 -1.19 -14.31 -15.63
C GLN A 222 -0.95 -12.81 -15.83
N LEU A 223 -1.94 -11.97 -15.48
CA LEU A 223 -1.81 -10.51 -15.55
C LEU A 223 -0.65 -10.00 -14.68
N PHE A 224 -0.53 -10.49 -13.45
CA PHE A 224 0.57 -10.13 -12.55
C PHE A 224 1.93 -10.49 -13.17
N ASP A 225 2.04 -11.68 -13.76
CA ASP A 225 3.25 -12.13 -14.41
C ASP A 225 3.56 -11.34 -15.70
N ASP A 226 2.57 -10.92 -16.46
CA ASP A 226 2.78 -10.11 -17.67
C ASP A 226 3.26 -8.69 -17.36
N LEU A 227 2.86 -8.13 -16.21
CA LEU A 227 3.25 -6.79 -15.75
C LEU A 227 4.66 -6.75 -15.12
N ALA A 228 5.18 -7.88 -14.62
CA ALA A 228 6.47 -7.98 -13.90
C ALA A 228 7.69 -8.19 -14.80
#